data_AF-A0A2V6JTF8-F1
#
_entry.id   AF-A0A2V6JTF8-F1
#
_cell.length_a   1.000
_cell.length_b   1.000
_cell.length_c   1.000
_cell.angle_alpha   90.00
_cell.angle_beta   90.00
_cell.angle_gamma   90.00
#
_symmetry.space_group_name_H-M   'P 1'
#
loop_
_entity.id
_entity.type
_entity.pdbx_description
1 polymer ?
#
loop_
_entity_poly.entity_id
_entity_poly.type
_entity_poly.pdbx_seq_one_letter_code
_entity_poly.pdbx_strand_id
1 'polypeptide(L)' 'NRCIRRDLAMIVTTEKDSVRMPRLSEAELKVPIYFLRVEIEILSGHESWEHCVKRICKPKPMLSPERFFA' A
#
# COMPACT_ATOMS: atom_id res chain seq x y z
N ASN A 1 20.46 -11.11 12.44
CA ASN A 1 21.92 -11.42 12.49
C ASN A 1 22.44 -12.49 11.55
N ARG A 2 21.64 -13.41 10.98
CA ARG A 2 22.16 -14.45 10.05
C ARG A 2 22.49 -13.96 8.64
N CYS A 3 21.80 -12.94 8.13
CA CYS A 3 22.01 -12.44 6.76
C CYS A 3 23.25 -11.53 6.65
N ILE A 4 23.47 -10.64 7.63
CA ILE A 4 24.59 -9.67 7.62
C ILE A 4 25.98 -10.36 7.65
N ARG A 5 26.07 -11.59 8.17
CA ARG A 5 27.35 -12.31 8.36
C ARG A 5 27.76 -13.22 7.20
N ARG A 6 27.10 -13.15 6.03
CA ARG A 6 27.25 -14.14 4.95
C ARG A 6 27.80 -13.59 3.63
N ASP A 7 28.58 -12.51 3.66
CA ASP A 7 29.17 -11.89 2.46
C ASP A 7 28.13 -11.69 1.33
N LEU A 8 26.94 -11.22 1.72
CA LEU A 8 25.86 -10.96 0.78
C LEU A 8 26.22 -9.75 -0.09
N ALA A 9 25.89 -9.80 -1.38
CA ALA A 9 26.04 -8.65 -2.26
C ALA A 9 24.90 -7.63 -2.11
N MET A 10 23.70 -8.09 -1.75
CA MET A 10 22.49 -7.27 -1.62
C MET A 10 21.40 -8.00 -0.83
N ILE A 11 20.40 -7.25 -0.37
CA ILE A 11 19.14 -7.77 0.16
C ILE A 11 18.03 -7.41 -0.83
N VAL A 12 17.23 -8.39 -1.25
CA VAL A 12 16.01 -8.16 -2.02
C VAL A 12 14.82 -8.52 -1.16
N THR A 13 13.85 -7.61 -1.04
CA THR A 13 12.67 -7.79 -0.18
C THR A 13 11.44 -7.14 -0.80
N THR A 14 10.27 -7.34 -0.19
CA THR A 14 9.08 -6.51 -0.43
C THR A 14 9.00 -5.40 0.62
N GLU A 15 8.25 -4.33 0.34
CA GLU A 15 7.96 -3.29 1.33
C GLU A 15 7.19 -3.86 2.54
N LYS A 16 6.29 -4.82 2.31
CA LYS A 16 5.54 -5.50 3.37
C LYS A 16 6.46 -6.23 4.36
N ASP A 17 7.49 -6.92 3.87
CA ASP A 17 8.39 -7.65 4.76
C ASP A 17 9.47 -6.75 5.37
N SER A 18 9.80 -5.62 4.72
CA SER A 18 10.80 -4.69 5.25
C SER A 18 10.35 -3.94 6.49
N VAL A 19 9.06 -3.64 6.66
CA VAL A 19 8.56 -3.02 7.90
C VAL A 19 8.77 -3.89 9.15
N ARG A 20 9.03 -5.19 8.96
CA ARG A 20 9.36 -6.14 10.03
C ARG A 20 10.87 -6.31 10.24
N MET A 21 11.70 -5.72 9.39
CA MET A 21 13.15 -5.75 9.58
C MET A 21 13.52 -4.94 10.84
N PRO A 22 14.55 -5.37 11.59
CA PRO A 22 15.09 -4.55 12.66
C PRO A 22 15.54 -3.20 12.08
N ARG A 23 15.39 -2.13 12.86
CA ARG A 23 16.00 -0.85 12.50
C ARG A 23 17.51 -1.02 12.56
N LEU A 24 18.14 -1.04 11.39
CA LEU A 24 19.59 -1.08 11.24
C LEU A 24 20.06 0.35 10.98
N SER A 25 21.09 0.78 11.69
CA SER A 25 21.78 2.02 11.33
C SER A 25 22.49 1.86 9.98
N GLU A 26 22.72 2.96 9.28
CA GLU A 26 23.47 2.95 8.00
C GLU A 26 24.86 2.33 8.16
N ALA A 27 25.49 2.49 9.34
CA ALA A 27 26.78 1.88 9.66
C ALA A 27 26.71 0.34 9.79
N GLU A 28 25.55 -0.21 10.17
CA GLU A 28 25.32 -1.66 10.29
C GLU A 28 24.91 -2.29 8.95
N LEU A 29 24.29 -1.49 8.07
CA LEU A 29 23.83 -1.93 6.76
C LEU A 29 24.94 -1.82 5.72
N LYS A 30 25.75 -2.87 5.60
CA LYS A 30 26.90 -2.93 4.68
C LYS A 30 26.55 -3.30 3.23
N VAL A 31 25.27 -3.55 2.94
CA VAL A 31 24.81 -4.07 1.65
C VAL A 31 23.56 -3.30 1.20
N PRO A 32 23.40 -3.03 -0.11
CA PRO A 32 22.22 -2.36 -0.63
C PRO A 32 20.95 -3.20 -0.42
N ILE A 33 19.82 -2.53 -0.17
CA ILE A 33 18.49 -3.13 -0.11
C ILE A 33 17.69 -2.70 -1.34
N TYR A 34 17.11 -3.67 -2.03
CA TYR A 34 16.21 -3.44 -3.15
C TYR A 34 14.81 -3.96 -2.84
N PHE A 35 13.82 -3.23 -3.37
CA PHE A 35 12.41 -3.56 -3.19
C PHE A 35 11.81 -4.10 -4.48
N LEU A 36 11.12 -5.22 -4.38
CA LEU A 36 10.29 -5.73 -5.46
C LEU A 36 9.02 -4.89 -5.54
N ARG A 37 8.85 -4.19 -6.65
CA ARG A 37 7.62 -3.46 -6.96
C ARG A 37 6.58 -4.43 -7.53
N VAL A 38 5.46 -4.54 -6.84
CA VAL A 38 4.31 -5.33 -7.29
C VAL A 38 3.23 -4.37 -7.78
N GLU A 39 2.82 -4.53 -9.03
CA GLU A 39 1.66 -3.83 -9.59
C GLU A 39 0.47 -4.77 -9.60
N ILE A 40 -0.71 -4.23 -9.28
CA ILE A 40 -1.97 -4.96 -9.30
C ILE A 40 -2.91 -4.21 -10.24
N GLU A 41 -3.46 -4.93 -11.21
CA GLU A 41 -4.43 -4.41 -12.16
C GLU A 41 -5.74 -5.18 -12.05
N ILE A 42 -6.87 -4.44 -12.05
CA ILE A 42 -8.20 -5.05 -12.06
C ILE A 42 -8.56 -5.37 -13.51
N LEU A 43 -8.40 -6.63 -13.90
CA LEU A 43 -8.64 -7.07 -15.29
C LEU A 43 -10.13 -7.04 -15.69
N SER A 44 -11.05 -7.09 -14.73
CA SER A 44 -12.49 -7.04 -14.97
C SER A 44 -13.24 -6.43 -13.79
N GLY A 45 -14.29 -5.66 -14.07
CA GLY A 45 -15.11 -5.01 -13.05
C GLY A 45 -14.52 -3.71 -12.47
N HIS A 46 -13.49 -3.13 -13.11
CA HIS A 46 -12.86 -1.89 -12.65
C HIS A 46 -13.88 -0.73 -12.50
N GLU A 47 -14.80 -0.56 -13.45
CA GLU A 47 -15.84 0.48 -13.35
C GLU A 47 -16.77 0.29 -12.14
N SER A 48 -17.10 -0.97 -11.83
CA SER A 48 -17.93 -1.31 -10.67
C SER A 48 -17.20 -1.02 -9.37
N TRP A 49 -15.89 -1.33 -9.31
CA TRP A 49 -15.03 -0.95 -8.20
C TRP A 49 -15.02 0.57 -7.98
N GLU A 50 -14.77 1.36 -9.04
CA GLU A 50 -14.77 2.82 -8.97
C GLU A 50 -16.12 3.40 -8.51
N HIS A 51 -17.23 2.85 -8.99
CA HIS A 51 -18.56 3.27 -8.56
C HIS A 51 -18.80 2.99 -7.07
N CYS A 52 -18.37 1.83 -6.58
CA CYS A 52 -18.43 1.48 -5.15
C CYS A 52 -17.57 2.44 -4.32
N VAL A 53 -16.33 2.71 -4.72
CA VAL A 53 -15.44 3.65 -4.05
C VAL A 53 -16.07 5.05 -3.99
N LYS A 54 -16.65 5.53 -5.10
CA LYS A 54 -17.33 6.83 -5.15
C LYS A 54 -18.50 6.93 -4.19
N ARG A 55 -19.28 5.85 -4.03
CA ARG A 55 -20.44 5.83 -3.11
C ARG A 55 -20.04 5.81 -1.63
N ILE A 56 -18.96 5.12 -1.29
CA ILE A 56 -18.54 4.89 0.10
C ILE A 56 -17.64 6.04 0.59
N CYS A 57 -16.67 6.45 -0.22
CA CYS A 57 -15.58 7.32 0.21
C CYS A 57 -15.79 8.80 -0.15
N LYS A 58 -16.91 9.16 -0.83
CA LYS A 58 -17.24 10.56 -1.13
C LYS A 58 -18.46 11.01 -0.33
N PRO A 59 -18.43 12.24 0.24
CA PRO A 59 -19.58 12.79 0.92
C PRO A 59 -20.77 12.88 -0.05
N LYS A 60 -21.95 12.49 0.44
CA LYS A 60 -23.20 12.68 -0.30
C LYS A 60 -23.64 14.14 -0.17
N PRO A 61 -24.22 14.74 -1.22
CA PRO A 61 -24.83 16.05 -1.08
C PRO A 61 -25.91 15.99 -0.01
N MET A 62 -25.90 16.97 0.90
CA MET A 62 -26.99 17.16 1.84
C MET A 62 -28.22 17.64 1.07
N LEU A 63 -29.28 16.84 1.09
CA LEU A 63 -30.56 17.24 0.53
C LEU A 63 -31.30 18.11 1.56
N SER A 64 -31.82 19.26 1.13
CA SER A 64 -32.74 20.04 1.95
C SER A 64 -34.06 19.28 2.11
N PRO A 65 -34.68 19.25 3.30
CA PRO A 65 -36.00 18.63 3.47
C PRO A 65 -37.04 19.28 2.56
N GLU A 66 -37.70 18.49 1.72
CA GLU A 66 -38.88 18.94 0.97
C GLU A 66 -40.13 18.78 1.85
N ARG A 67 -40.94 19.84 1.98
CA ARG A 67 -42.24 19.77 2.66
C ARG A 67 -43.26 19.21 1.68
N PHE A 68 -43.67 17.96 1.89
CA PHE A 68 -44.66 17.27 1.05
C PHE A 68 -46.11 17.51 1.47
N PHE A 69 -46.41 18.56 2.24
CA PHE A 69 -47.77 18.88 2.68
C PHE A 69 -48.15 20.29 2.25
N ALA A 70 -49.21 20.37 1.43
CA ALA A 70 -49.99 21.57 1.10
C ALA A 70 -51.31 21.53 1.85
#